data_AF-A0A3D2X4Y3-F1
#
_entry.id   AF-A0A3D2X4Y3-F1
#
_cell.length_a   1.000
_cell.length_b   1.000
_cell.length_c   1.000
_cell.angle_alpha   90.00
_cell.angle_beta   90.00
_cell.angle_gamma   90.00
#
_symmetry.space_group_name_H-M   'P 1'
#
loop_
_entity.id
_entity.type
_entity.pdbx_description
1 polymer ?
#
loop_
_entity_poly.entity_id
_entity_poly.type
_entity_poly.pdbx_seq_one_letter_code
_entity_poly.pdbx_strand_id
1 'polypeptide(L)'
;MDSFGKAAEFYKEYFKERPTVFVCNSWLLFPYHLEFLPKDSNILNFIKLFTIYSTEIDENKYDLWRIFYKDTDKPLSELPRTTSLQRAYADWLLNGKPVGCGKGIFLFQDEKIIS
;
A
#
# COMPACT_ATOMS: atom_id res chain seq x y z
N MET A 1 9.49 9.04 7.16
CA MET A 1 9.44 9.52 8.56
C MET A 1 9.24 11.02 8.65
N ASP A 2 10.03 11.85 7.95
CA ASP A 2 9.89 13.32 7.92
C ASP A 2 8.44 13.81 7.72
N SER A 3 7.72 13.29 6.72
CA SER A 3 6.33 13.69 6.46
C SER A 3 5.37 13.36 7.62
N PHE A 4 5.59 12.25 8.34
CA PHE A 4 4.78 11.89 9.50
C PHE A 4 5.07 12.80 10.68
N GLY A 5 6.34 13.16 10.90
CA GLY A 5 6.75 14.14 11.91
C GLY A 5 6.13 15.51 11.66
N LYS A 6 6.18 16.00 10.43
CA LYS A 6 5.53 17.27 10.04
C LYS A 6 4.02 17.26 10.26
N ALA A 7 3.35 16.15 9.94
CA ALA A 7 1.92 16.02 10.19
C ALA A 7 1.60 15.96 11.68
N ALA A 8 2.35 15.20 12.48
CA ALA A 8 2.16 15.13 13.92
C ALA A 8 2.35 16.50 14.60
N GLU A 9 3.38 17.25 14.21
CA GLU A 9 3.61 18.61 14.70
C GLU A 9 2.48 19.56 14.29
N PHE A 10 2.03 19.49 13.04
CA PHE A 10 0.95 20.33 12.53
C PHE A 10 -0.38 20.07 13.27
N TYR A 11 -0.68 18.81 13.59
CA TYR A 11 -1.94 18.42 14.25
C TYR A 11 -1.85 18.29 15.77
N LYS A 12 -0.72 18.64 16.40
CA LYS A 12 -0.47 18.40 17.84
C LYS A 12 -1.57 18.92 18.78
N GLU A 13 -2.19 20.06 18.46
CA GLU A 13 -3.24 20.70 19.27
C GLU A 13 -4.53 19.85 19.34
N TYR A 14 -4.77 19.02 18.33
CA TYR A 14 -5.92 18.11 18.30
C TYR A 14 -5.66 16.81 19.07
N PHE A 15 -4.40 16.41 19.17
CA PHE A 15 -3.99 15.14 19.78
C PHE A 15 -3.50 15.25 21.22
N LYS A 16 -3.22 16.45 21.75
CA LYS A 16 -2.99 16.76 23.19
C LYS A 16 -2.40 15.62 24.01
N GLU A 17 -1.08 15.54 24.16
CA GLU A 17 -0.37 14.47 24.91
C GLU A 17 -0.66 13.02 24.47
N ARG A 18 -1.53 12.79 23.48
CA ARG A 18 -1.79 11.48 22.90
C ARG A 18 -0.99 11.33 21.60
N PRO A 19 -0.67 10.09 21.20
CA PRO A 19 -0.09 9.82 19.89
C PRO A 19 -0.97 10.36 18.76
N THR A 20 -0.34 10.87 17.70
CA THR A 20 -1.04 11.19 16.45
C THR A 20 -1.39 9.88 15.75
N VAL A 21 -2.65 9.76 15.32
CA VAL A 21 -3.16 8.55 14.66
C VAL A 21 -3.09 8.72 13.15
N PHE A 22 -2.44 7.77 12.46
CA PHE A 22 -2.42 7.72 11.00
C PHE A 22 -3.24 6.52 10.53
N VAL A 23 -4.22 6.79 9.67
CA VAL A 23 -5.03 5.76 9.02
C VAL A 23 -4.82 5.81 7.51
N CYS A 24 -4.82 4.65 6.87
CA CYS A 24 -4.69 4.55 5.42
C CYS A 24 -5.58 3.42 4.90
N ASN A 25 -6.33 3.70 3.84
CA ASN A 25 -7.01 2.69 3.03
C ASN A 25 -6.43 2.78 1.62
N SER A 26 -5.72 1.73 1.19
CA SER A 26 -5.01 1.76 -0.09
C SER A 26 -4.71 0.37 -0.62
N TRP A 27 -4.67 0.22 -1.94
CA TRP A 27 -4.10 -0.94 -2.60
C TRP A 27 -2.66 -1.23 -2.13
N LEU A 28 -1.88 -0.19 -1.80
CA LEU A 28 -0.51 -0.31 -1.28
C LEU A 28 -0.42 -1.16 -0.01
N LEU A 29 -1.51 -1.25 0.75
CA LEU A 29 -1.61 -2.01 2.00
C LEU A 29 -2.17 -3.42 1.80
N PHE A 30 -2.29 -3.91 0.57
CA PHE A 30 -2.73 -5.28 0.31
C PHE A 30 -1.67 -6.29 0.81
N PRO A 31 -1.99 -7.16 1.79
CA PRO A 31 -0.99 -7.98 2.47
C PRO A 31 -0.32 -9.01 1.56
N TYR A 32 -1.00 -9.50 0.51
CA TYR A 32 -0.41 -10.49 -0.42
C TYR A 32 0.74 -9.93 -1.26
N HIS A 33 0.98 -8.62 -1.23
CA HIS A 33 2.22 -8.04 -1.77
C HIS A 33 3.47 -8.73 -1.25
N LEU A 34 3.47 -9.19 0.01
CA LEU A 34 4.58 -9.90 0.63
C LEU A 34 4.94 -11.21 -0.07
N GLU A 35 4.01 -11.80 -0.83
CA GLU A 35 4.20 -13.07 -1.53
C GLU A 35 4.88 -12.90 -2.90
N PHE A 36 4.63 -11.79 -3.59
CA PHE A 36 5.00 -11.67 -5.01
C PHE A 36 5.77 -10.40 -5.38
N LEU A 37 5.77 -9.35 -4.54
CA LEU A 37 6.59 -8.19 -4.83
C LEU A 37 8.08 -8.47 -4.56
N PRO A 38 8.99 -7.84 -5.33
CA PRO A 38 10.42 -7.89 -5.05
C PRO A 38 10.74 -7.47 -3.61
N LYS A 39 11.70 -8.16 -2.97
CA LYS A 39 12.07 -7.94 -1.56
C LYS A 39 12.55 -6.52 -1.26
N ASP A 40 13.08 -5.83 -2.27
CA ASP A 40 13.56 -4.45 -2.24
C ASP A 40 12.46 -3.41 -2.57
N SER A 41 11.22 -3.85 -2.78
CA SER A 41 10.10 -2.97 -3.06
C SER A 41 9.80 -2.03 -1.90
N ASN A 42 9.75 -0.73 -2.19
CA ASN A 42 9.34 0.29 -1.22
C ASN A 42 7.89 0.10 -0.74
N ILE A 43 7.03 -0.56 -1.52
CA ILE A 43 5.66 -0.91 -1.08
C ILE A 43 5.73 -1.87 0.11
N LEU A 44 6.67 -2.82 0.10
CA LEU A 44 6.87 -3.74 1.22
C LEU A 44 7.43 -3.05 2.46
N ASN A 45 8.21 -1.98 2.30
CA ASN A 45 8.65 -1.16 3.44
C ASN A 45 7.51 -0.29 3.96
N PHE A 46 6.65 0.22 3.07
CA PHE A 46 5.50 1.04 3.44
C PHE A 46 4.44 0.24 4.21
N ILE A 47 4.05 -0.94 3.73
CA ILE A 47 3.03 -1.77 4.40
C ILE A 47 3.45 -2.17 5.82
N LYS A 48 4.76 -2.40 6.04
CA LYS A 48 5.31 -2.73 7.37
C LYS A 48 5.19 -1.62 8.41
N LEU A 49 4.88 -0.39 7.99
CA LEU A 49 4.63 0.71 8.92
C LEU A 49 3.26 0.60 9.59
N PHE A 50 2.34 -0.18 9.02
CA PHE A 50 0.95 -0.22 9.44
C PHE A 50 0.61 -1.55 10.10
N THR A 51 -0.18 -1.48 11.16
CA THR A 51 -1.00 -2.61 11.60
C THR A 51 -2.23 -2.70 10.69
N ILE A 52 -2.29 -3.73 9.85
CA ILE A 52 -3.41 -3.98 8.94
C ILE A 52 -4.56 -4.63 9.71
N TYR A 53 -5.70 -3.93 9.81
CA TYR A 53 -6.88 -4.42 10.55
C TYR A 53 -8.03 -4.86 9.65
N SER A 54 -7.98 -4.56 8.35
CA SER A 54 -8.92 -5.08 7.35
C SER A 54 -8.25 -5.24 6.00
N THR A 55 -8.70 -6.22 5.22
CA THR A 55 -8.26 -6.48 3.85
C THR A 55 -9.47 -6.80 3.00
N GLU A 56 -9.54 -6.22 1.82
CA GLU A 56 -10.64 -6.39 0.88
C GLU A 56 -10.07 -6.81 -0.47
N ILE A 57 -10.66 -7.85 -1.07
CA ILE A 57 -10.35 -8.25 -2.44
C ILE A 57 -11.08 -7.31 -3.40
N ASP A 58 -10.34 -6.79 -4.37
CA ASP A 58 -10.86 -5.94 -5.43
C ASP A 58 -11.17 -6.79 -6.66
N GLU A 59 -12.37 -7.38 -6.65
CA GLU A 59 -12.88 -8.22 -7.74
C GLU A 59 -12.94 -7.47 -9.08
N ASN A 60 -13.16 -6.15 -9.02
CA ASN A 60 -13.30 -5.30 -10.19
C ASN A 60 -11.96 -4.68 -10.64
N LYS A 61 -10.88 -4.89 -9.88
CA LYS A 61 -9.52 -4.45 -10.20
C LYS A 61 -9.41 -2.93 -10.43
N TYR A 62 -10.21 -2.15 -9.71
CA TYR A 62 -10.33 -0.70 -9.84
C TYR A 62 -9.03 0.07 -9.67
N ASP A 63 -8.05 -0.45 -8.91
CA ASP A 63 -6.79 0.27 -8.67
C ASP A 63 -5.64 -0.10 -9.65
N LEU A 64 -5.85 -1.03 -10.59
CA LEU A 64 -4.79 -1.46 -11.51
C LEU A 64 -4.25 -0.34 -12.43
N TRP A 65 -5.04 0.70 -12.69
CA TRP A 65 -4.59 1.89 -13.43
C TRP A 65 -3.42 2.61 -12.78
N ARG A 66 -3.20 2.43 -11.48
CA ARG A 66 -2.05 3.00 -10.79
C ARG A 66 -0.72 2.33 -11.17
N ILE A 67 -0.78 1.13 -11.75
CA ILE A 67 0.38 0.31 -12.13
C ILE A 67 0.54 0.27 -13.66
N PHE A 68 -0.58 0.12 -14.38
CA PHE A 68 -0.60 -0.07 -15.82
C PHE A 68 -1.12 1.16 -16.60
N TYR A 69 -1.59 2.20 -15.91
CA TYR A 69 -2.11 3.42 -16.53
C TYR A 69 -3.20 3.11 -17.57
N LYS A 70 -3.06 3.65 -18.78
CA LYS A 70 -3.97 3.43 -19.91
C LYS A 70 -4.03 1.98 -20.40
N ASP A 71 -3.06 1.14 -20.02
CA ASP A 71 -2.94 -0.24 -20.50
C ASP A 71 -3.65 -1.24 -19.57
N THR A 72 -4.38 -0.77 -18.56
CA THR A 72 -5.05 -1.62 -17.56
C THR A 72 -6.07 -2.59 -18.15
N ASP A 73 -6.74 -2.18 -19.23
CA ASP A 73 -7.78 -2.96 -19.89
C ASP A 73 -7.24 -3.91 -20.98
N LYS A 74 -5.91 -3.94 -21.17
CA LYS A 74 -5.30 -4.90 -22.11
C LYS A 74 -5.45 -6.33 -21.61
N PRO A 75 -5.41 -7.32 -22.52
CA PRO A 75 -5.26 -8.72 -22.13
C PRO A 75 -4.09 -8.90 -21.16
N LEU A 76 -4.23 -9.79 -20.17
CA LEU A 76 -3.20 -9.98 -19.13
C LEU A 76 -1.81 -10.34 -19.70
N SER A 77 -1.77 -11.03 -20.86
CA SER A 77 -0.54 -11.37 -21.58
C SER A 77 0.16 -10.16 -22.23
N GLU A 78 -0.56 -9.04 -22.39
CA GLU A 78 -0.12 -7.82 -23.05
C GLU A 78 0.11 -6.65 -22.08
N LEU A 79 -0.12 -6.86 -20.78
CA LEU A 79 0.16 -5.84 -19.77
C LEU A 79 1.64 -5.41 -19.83
N PRO A 80 1.93 -4.10 -19.67
CA PRO A 80 3.30 -3.61 -19.64
C PRO A 80 4.17 -4.36 -18.62
N ARG A 81 5.45 -4.51 -18.97
CA ARG A 81 6.46 -5.22 -18.15
C ARG A 81 7.73 -4.39 -17.93
N THR A 82 7.63 -3.07 -18.06
CA THR A 82 8.79 -2.15 -18.04
C THR A 82 9.41 -2.05 -16.65
N THR A 83 8.58 -1.95 -15.61
CA THR A 83 9.05 -1.86 -14.22
C THR A 83 8.97 -3.21 -13.49
N SER A 84 9.70 -3.35 -12.38
CA SER A 84 9.63 -4.55 -11.54
C SER A 84 8.23 -4.77 -10.96
N LEU A 85 7.56 -3.68 -10.56
CA LEU A 85 6.17 -3.70 -10.10
C LEU A 85 5.22 -4.22 -11.17
N GLN A 86 5.34 -3.71 -12.39
CA GLN A 86 4.52 -4.12 -13.53
C GLN A 86 4.69 -5.62 -13.86
N ARG A 87 5.94 -6.11 -13.90
CA ARG A 87 6.22 -7.54 -14.11
C ARG A 87 5.59 -8.41 -13.02
N ALA A 88 5.81 -8.05 -11.76
CA ALA A 88 5.29 -8.81 -10.61
C ALA A 88 3.75 -8.90 -10.64
N TYR A 89 3.07 -7.79 -10.93
CA TYR A 89 1.61 -7.79 -11.06
C TYR A 89 1.11 -8.53 -12.29
N ALA A 90 1.76 -8.39 -13.45
CA ALA A 90 1.35 -9.11 -14.65
C ALA A 90 1.45 -10.63 -14.43
N ASP A 91 2.53 -11.11 -13.80
CA ASP A 91 2.68 -12.53 -13.47
C ASP A 91 1.67 -12.99 -12.42
N TRP A 92 1.42 -12.20 -11.38
CA TRP A 92 0.42 -12.49 -10.35
C TRP A 92 -0.99 -12.64 -10.94
N LEU A 93 -1.40 -11.68 -11.77
CA LEU A 93 -2.69 -11.69 -12.44
C LEU A 93 -2.83 -12.82 -13.46
N LEU A 94 -1.78 -13.14 -14.23
CA LEU A 94 -1.78 -14.26 -15.17
C LEU A 94 -1.99 -15.61 -14.48
N ASN A 95 -1.57 -15.74 -13.22
CA ASN A 95 -1.81 -16.92 -12.38
C ASN A 95 -3.21 -16.90 -11.73
N GLY A 96 -4.11 -16.01 -12.13
CA GLY A 96 -5.47 -15.92 -11.61
C GLY A 96 -5.54 -15.46 -10.15
N LYS A 97 -4.47 -14.83 -9.63
CA LYS A 97 -4.41 -14.40 -8.24
C LYS A 97 -5.11 -13.06 -8.03
N PRO A 98 -5.70 -12.82 -6.84
CA PRO A 98 -6.50 -11.64 -6.58
C PRO A 98 -5.64 -10.39 -6.34
N VAL A 99 -6.23 -9.22 -6.59
CA VAL A 99 -5.71 -7.94 -6.11
C VAL A 99 -6.66 -7.37 -5.07
N GLY A 100 -6.26 -6.35 -4.35
CA GLY A 100 -7.08 -5.81 -3.28
C GLY A 100 -6.49 -4.59 -2.63
N CYS A 101 -7.05 -4.24 -1.48
CA CYS A 101 -6.58 -3.16 -0.64
C CYS A 101 -6.52 -3.60 0.83
N GLY A 102 -5.78 -2.82 1.61
CA GLY A 102 -5.73 -2.95 3.06
C GLY A 102 -6.15 -1.66 3.73
N LYS A 103 -6.72 -1.79 4.92
CA LYS A 103 -6.94 -0.69 5.86
C LYS A 103 -5.97 -0.87 7.02
N GLY A 104 -5.10 0.12 7.17
CA GLY A 104 -4.02 0.12 8.15
C GLY A 104 -4.10 1.32 9.07
N ILE A 105 -3.57 1.13 10.27
CA ILE A 105 -3.39 2.16 11.29
C ILE A 105 -1.98 2.08 11.87
N PHE A 106 -1.41 3.21 12.24
CA PHE A 106 -0.29 3.25 13.17
C PHE A 106 -0.37 4.49 14.07
N LEU A 107 0.31 4.41 15.20
CA LEU A 107 0.43 5.51 16.16
C LEU A 107 1.80 6.15 16.06
N PHE A 108 1.84 7.48 16.11
CA PHE A 108 3.07 8.26 16.02
C PHE A 108 3.25 9.17 17.24
N GLN A 109 4.40 9.06 17.90
CA GLN A 109 4.77 9.87 19.07
C GLN A 109 6.30 9.99 19.14
N ASP A 110 6.81 11.14 19.59
CA ASP A 110 8.26 11.39 19.79
C ASP A 110 9.11 10.99 18.56
N GLU A 111 8.65 11.41 17.38
CA GLU A 111 9.25 11.14 16.07
C GLU A 111 9.32 9.65 15.67
N LYS A 112 8.55 8.78 16.34
CA LYS A 112 8.58 7.33 16.15
C LYS A 112 7.19 6.76 15.93
N ILE A 113 7.13 5.65 15.19
CA ILE A 113 5.95 4.78 15.15
C ILE A 113 6.01 3.87 16.37
N ILE A 114 4.92 3.79 17.13
CA ILE A 114 4.87 3.06 18.41
C ILE A 114 3.88 1.88 18.44
N SER A 115 3.01 1.76 17.43
CA SER A 115 2.07 0.65 17.23
C SER A 115 1.49 0.68 15.83
#